data_AF-A0A225VVS6-F1
#
_entry.id   AF-A0A225VVS6-F1
#
_cell.length_a   1.000
_cell.length_b   1.000
_cell.length_c   1.000
_cell.angle_alpha   90.00
_cell.angle_beta   90.00
_cell.angle_gamma   90.00
#
_symmetry.space_group_name_H-M   'P 1'
#
loop_
_entity.id
_entity.type
_entity.pdbx_description
1 polymer ?
#
loop_
_entity_poly.entity_id
_entity_poly.type
_entity_poly.pdbx_seq_one_letter_code
_entity_poly.pdbx_strand_id
1 'polypeptide(L)'
;MIQRTNNLTILTMTLDVLSRSVPFHAEWTFPDRVLRTTAPRRDQYCSDLITTQNVRDLILALPWNVLAGLISFEVTVDDRLGFLIQLYSAVAIQDLIAHWESTHRFPVTPAEISDDPYQAQFVVEGKNRRSHAGARGKKILELFLFAMREGKCDLDLLLDPFFLHFPKLTDEVT
;
A
#
# COMPACT_ATOMS: atom_id res chain seq x y z
N MET A 1 -22.51 11.97 -16.17
CA MET A 1 -21.14 11.38 -16.14
C MET A 1 -20.47 11.47 -14.75
N ILE A 2 -20.79 12.50 -13.95
CA ILE A 2 -20.30 12.76 -12.57
C ILE A 2 -20.58 11.63 -11.55
N GLN A 3 -21.58 10.77 -11.78
CA GLN A 3 -21.97 9.71 -10.83
C GLN A 3 -21.19 8.39 -10.95
N ARG A 4 -20.42 8.15 -12.03
CA ARG A 4 -19.85 6.80 -12.28
C ARG A 4 -18.60 6.48 -11.45
N THR A 5 -17.89 7.48 -10.96
CA THR A 5 -16.60 7.31 -10.26
C THR A 5 -16.71 7.31 -8.74
N ASN A 6 -17.81 7.82 -8.17
CA ASN A 6 -18.01 7.86 -6.71
C ASN A 6 -18.27 6.48 -6.09
N ASN A 7 -18.60 5.47 -6.92
CA ASN A 7 -18.86 4.10 -6.50
C ASN A 7 -17.70 3.14 -6.80
N LEU A 8 -16.59 3.64 -7.37
CA LEU A 8 -15.40 2.82 -7.55
C LEU A 8 -14.70 2.68 -6.20
N THR A 9 -14.90 1.54 -5.57
CA THR A 9 -14.06 1.12 -4.45
C THR A 9 -12.66 0.89 -4.98
N ILE A 10 -11.64 1.28 -4.21
CA ILE A 10 -10.24 1.20 -4.61
C ILE A 10 -9.87 -0.25 -5.07
N LEU A 11 -10.55 -1.26 -4.52
CA LEU A 11 -10.46 -2.68 -4.90
C LEU A 11 -10.79 -2.98 -6.38
N THR A 12 -11.45 -2.05 -7.06
CA THR A 12 -11.86 -2.14 -8.47
C THR A 12 -11.10 -1.19 -9.39
N MET A 13 -10.17 -0.36 -8.87
CA MET A 13 -9.31 0.51 -9.67
C MET A 13 -8.18 -0.29 -10.31
N THR A 14 -8.53 -1.14 -11.28
CA THR A 14 -7.54 -1.69 -12.21
C THR A 14 -7.18 -0.65 -13.26
N LEU A 15 -6.05 -0.85 -13.94
CA LEU A 15 -5.63 -0.03 -15.08
C LEU A 15 -6.75 0.17 -16.11
N ASP A 16 -7.53 -0.89 -16.36
CA ASP A 16 -8.68 -0.93 -17.26
C ASP A 16 -9.89 -0.10 -16.78
N VAL A 17 -10.01 0.14 -15.48
CA VAL A 17 -11.09 0.96 -14.91
C VAL A 17 -10.67 2.44 -14.90
N LEU A 18 -9.40 2.70 -14.66
CA LEU A 18 -8.79 4.03 -14.75
C LEU A 18 -8.81 4.57 -16.18
N SER A 19 -8.46 3.73 -17.18
CA SER A 19 -8.47 4.12 -18.60
C SER A 19 -9.85 4.51 -19.14
N ARG A 20 -10.92 4.04 -18.50
CA ARG A 20 -12.31 4.37 -18.83
C ARG A 20 -12.86 5.58 -18.06
N SER A 21 -12.17 6.00 -17.01
CA SER A 21 -12.65 7.02 -16.06
C SER A 21 -11.88 8.34 -16.13
N VAL A 22 -10.69 8.34 -16.75
CA VAL A 22 -9.80 9.49 -16.92
C VAL A 22 -9.39 9.58 -18.40
N PRO A 23 -9.28 10.78 -19.01
CA PRO A 23 -8.75 10.91 -20.37
C PRO A 23 -7.35 10.30 -20.44
N PHE A 24 -7.20 9.24 -21.24
CA PHE A 24 -5.94 8.52 -21.39
C PHE A 24 -5.04 9.28 -22.37
N HIS A 25 -3.83 9.66 -21.93
CA HIS A 25 -2.84 10.30 -22.81
C HIS A 25 -1.81 9.28 -23.30
N ALA A 26 -1.45 9.35 -24.58
CA ALA A 26 -0.52 8.41 -25.23
C ALA A 26 0.91 8.47 -24.68
N GLU A 27 1.25 9.54 -23.95
CA GLU A 27 2.56 9.79 -23.33
C GLU A 27 2.73 9.04 -21.99
N TRP A 28 1.69 8.39 -21.47
CA TRP A 28 1.73 7.77 -20.13
C TRP A 28 2.46 6.43 -20.12
N THR A 29 3.39 6.28 -19.18
CA THR A 29 4.17 5.06 -18.98
C THR A 29 3.54 4.21 -17.88
N PHE A 30 3.45 2.90 -18.11
CA PHE A 30 2.90 1.94 -17.17
C PHE A 30 3.99 0.94 -16.78
N PRO A 31 4.12 0.54 -15.50
CA PRO A 31 4.98 -0.56 -15.14
C PRO A 31 4.32 -1.83 -15.66
N ASP A 32 5.13 -2.72 -16.21
CA ASP A 32 4.66 -4.09 -16.43
C ASP A 32 4.09 -4.62 -15.13
N ARG A 33 2.82 -5.07 -15.20
CA ARG A 33 2.03 -5.66 -14.11
C ARG A 33 2.97 -6.26 -13.06
N VAL A 34 3.16 -5.54 -11.95
CA VAL A 34 3.89 -6.13 -10.81
C VAL A 34 3.07 -7.33 -10.40
N LEU A 35 3.57 -8.52 -10.72
CA LEU A 35 2.92 -9.77 -10.41
C LEU A 35 2.60 -9.73 -8.93
N ARG A 36 1.32 -9.93 -8.65
CA ARG A 36 0.79 -9.98 -7.30
C ARG A 36 1.59 -11.03 -6.53
N THR A 37 2.57 -10.58 -5.75
CA THR A 37 3.38 -11.47 -4.94
C THR A 37 2.45 -12.02 -3.88
N THR A 38 2.01 -13.25 -4.07
CA THR A 38 1.28 -13.98 -3.04
C THR A 38 2.15 -13.99 -1.80
N ALA A 39 1.55 -13.65 -0.65
CA ALA A 39 2.27 -13.76 0.62
C ALA A 39 2.89 -15.16 0.71
N PRO A 40 4.18 -15.29 1.04
CA PRO A 40 4.84 -16.59 1.02
C PRO A 40 4.10 -17.56 1.94
N ARG A 41 3.94 -18.80 1.49
CA ARG A 41 3.22 -19.82 2.26
C ARG A 41 4.07 -20.26 3.46
N ARG A 42 3.45 -20.80 4.52
CA ARG A 42 4.16 -21.16 5.75
C ARG A 42 5.29 -22.17 5.52
N ASP A 43 5.12 -23.10 4.59
CA ASP A 43 6.12 -24.08 4.16
C ASP A 43 7.34 -23.45 3.47
N GLN A 44 7.28 -22.16 3.12
CA GLN A 44 8.39 -21.38 2.58
C GLN A 44 9.22 -20.68 3.67
N TYR A 45 8.79 -20.75 4.94
CA TYR A 45 9.52 -20.20 6.07
C TYR A 45 10.13 -21.30 6.92
N CYS A 46 11.32 -21.04 7.48
CA CYS A 46 11.84 -21.85 8.59
C CYS A 46 11.04 -21.51 9.86
N SER A 47 10.23 -22.46 10.35
CA SER A 47 9.39 -22.27 11.54
C SER A 47 10.21 -21.88 12.76
N ASP A 48 11.42 -22.40 12.88
CA ASP A 48 12.31 -22.19 14.02
C ASP A 48 12.82 -20.75 14.09
N LEU A 49 12.69 -19.98 13.01
CA LEU A 49 13.02 -18.56 12.97
C LEU A 49 11.84 -17.65 13.34
N ILE A 50 10.60 -18.14 13.29
CA ILE A 50 9.39 -17.38 13.63
C ILE A 50 9.09 -17.54 15.12
N THR A 51 10.04 -17.11 15.95
CA THR A 51 9.86 -17.06 17.41
C THR A 51 9.49 -15.65 17.84
N THR A 52 8.86 -15.51 19.01
CA THR A 52 8.56 -14.18 19.56
C THR A 52 9.80 -13.31 19.74
N GLN A 53 10.91 -13.89 20.19
CA GLN A 53 12.15 -13.15 20.38
C GLN A 53 12.68 -12.61 19.04
N ASN A 54 12.72 -13.45 18.01
CA ASN A 54 13.18 -13.03 16.69
C ASN A 54 12.26 -11.97 16.06
N VAL A 55 10.94 -12.09 16.24
CA VAL A 55 9.99 -11.06 15.77
C VAL A 55 10.24 -9.74 16.49
N ARG A 56 10.46 -9.76 17.81
CA ARG A 56 10.79 -8.55 18.59
C ARG A 56 12.08 -7.90 18.10
N ASP A 57 13.14 -8.68 17.97
CA ASP A 57 14.45 -8.21 17.53
C ASP A 57 14.39 -7.62 16.13
N LEU A 58 13.61 -8.23 15.24
CA LEU A 58 13.36 -7.69 13.92
C LEU A 58 12.63 -6.35 13.96
N ILE A 59 11.55 -6.22 14.73
CA ILE A 59 10.81 -4.95 14.82
C ILE A 59 11.68 -3.84 15.42
N LEU A 60 12.55 -4.17 16.38
CA LEU A 60 13.53 -3.23 16.94
C LEU A 60 14.59 -2.80 15.93
N ALA A 61 14.89 -3.62 14.92
CA ALA A 61 15.80 -3.27 13.84
C ALA A 61 15.20 -2.29 12.80
N LEU A 62 13.93 -1.92 12.94
CA LEU A 62 13.23 -0.95 12.06
C LEU A 62 13.33 -1.30 10.57
N PRO A 63 12.96 -2.52 10.14
CA PRO A 63 13.22 -3.03 8.79
C PRO A 63 12.50 -2.24 7.69
N TRP A 64 11.43 -1.52 8.03
CA TRP A 64 10.71 -0.63 7.11
C TRP A 64 11.52 0.59 6.67
N ASN A 65 12.64 0.93 7.33
CA ASN A 65 13.50 2.03 6.91
C ASN A 65 14.09 1.83 5.50
N VAL A 66 14.15 0.59 5.00
CA VAL A 66 14.55 0.31 3.60
C VAL A 66 13.58 0.91 2.58
N LEU A 67 12.36 1.23 2.99
CA LEU A 67 11.36 1.88 2.15
C LEU A 67 11.47 3.41 2.19
N ALA A 68 12.23 3.97 3.14
CA ALA A 68 12.45 5.40 3.23
C ALA A 68 13.31 5.85 2.03
N GLY A 69 12.81 6.81 1.26
CA GLY A 69 13.51 7.36 0.09
C GLY A 69 13.20 6.68 -1.26
N LEU A 70 12.41 5.60 -1.28
CA LEU A 70 11.82 5.08 -2.53
C LEU A 70 10.72 6.01 -3.10
N ILE A 71 10.37 7.06 -2.36
CA ILE A 71 9.26 7.96 -2.65
C ILE A 71 9.84 9.33 -2.95
N SER A 72 9.95 9.65 -4.24
CA SER A 72 10.56 10.90 -4.71
C SER A 72 9.77 11.40 -5.91
N PHE A 73 8.97 12.44 -5.72
CA PHE A 73 8.45 13.25 -6.83
C PHE A 73 9.32 14.48 -7.02
N GLU A 74 9.53 14.87 -8.27
CA GLU A 74 10.16 16.14 -8.58
C GLU A 74 9.17 17.27 -8.24
N VAL A 75 9.46 18.04 -7.19
CA VAL A 75 8.51 18.98 -6.55
C VAL A 75 8.41 20.32 -7.30
N THR A 76 8.95 20.44 -8.52
CA THR A 76 8.84 21.66 -9.33
C THR A 76 7.49 21.77 -10.03
N VAL A 77 6.40 21.70 -9.25
CA VAL A 77 5.04 21.76 -9.75
C VAL A 77 4.27 22.89 -9.04
N ASP A 78 3.17 23.34 -9.64
CA ASP A 78 2.36 24.45 -9.12
C ASP A 78 2.02 24.31 -7.61
N ASP A 79 1.71 25.42 -6.95
CA ASP A 79 1.50 25.48 -5.49
C ASP A 79 0.48 24.45 -4.97
N ARG A 80 -0.51 24.05 -5.79
CA ARG A 80 -1.54 23.08 -5.39
C ARG A 80 -1.04 21.65 -5.46
N LEU A 81 -0.38 21.27 -6.56
CA LEU A 81 0.19 19.92 -6.65
C LEU A 81 1.36 19.75 -5.68
N GLY A 82 2.17 20.79 -5.48
CA GLY A 82 3.22 20.80 -4.46
C GLY A 82 2.69 20.49 -3.06
N PHE A 83 1.56 21.08 -2.66
CA PHE A 83 0.90 20.76 -1.40
C PHE A 83 0.39 19.31 -1.35
N LEU A 84 -0.20 18.80 -2.44
CA LEU A 84 -0.67 17.42 -2.52
C LEU A 84 0.47 16.40 -2.40
N ILE A 85 1.60 16.68 -3.06
CA ILE A 85 2.83 15.86 -2.97
C ILE A 85 3.37 15.88 -1.55
N GLN A 86 3.41 17.03 -0.88
CA GLN A 86 3.84 17.12 0.53
C GLN A 86 2.94 16.30 1.45
N LEU A 87 1.61 16.42 1.28
CA LEU A 87 0.64 15.65 2.05
C LEU A 87 0.80 14.15 1.83
N TYR A 88 1.01 13.74 0.56
CA TYR A 88 1.29 12.36 0.21
C TYR A 88 2.57 11.85 0.87
N SER A 89 3.68 12.57 0.73
CA SER A 89 4.97 12.19 1.32
C SER A 89 4.87 12.02 2.84
N ALA A 90 4.13 12.90 3.52
CA ALA A 90 3.89 12.79 4.96
C ALA A 90 3.12 11.50 5.32
N VAL A 91 2.07 11.18 4.57
CA VAL A 91 1.29 9.95 4.76
C VAL A 91 2.14 8.70 4.46
N ALA A 92 2.92 8.74 3.39
CA ALA A 92 3.75 7.60 3.00
C ALA A 92 4.84 7.30 4.03
N ILE A 93 5.47 8.33 4.60
CA ILE A 93 6.40 8.20 5.73
C ILE A 93 5.69 7.66 6.98
N GLN A 94 4.50 8.18 7.28
CA GLN A 94 3.71 7.75 8.44
C GLN A 94 3.36 6.25 8.37
N ASP A 95 3.18 5.72 7.17
CA ASP A 95 2.64 4.38 6.92
C ASP A 95 3.68 3.35 6.44
N LEU A 96 4.98 3.67 6.53
CA LEU A 96 6.07 2.76 6.13
C LEU A 96 5.98 1.39 6.79
N ILE A 97 5.63 1.35 8.08
CA ILE A 97 5.48 0.10 8.84
C ILE A 97 4.36 -0.75 8.23
N ALA A 98 3.19 -0.15 8.01
CA ALA A 98 2.04 -0.83 7.43
C ALA A 98 2.35 -1.34 6.01
N HIS A 99 3.12 -0.56 5.26
CA HIS A 99 3.55 -0.91 3.91
C HIS A 99 4.51 -2.10 3.92
N TRP A 100 5.55 -2.05 4.74
CA TRP A 100 6.51 -3.15 4.89
C TRP A 100 5.83 -4.45 5.35
N GLU A 101 4.95 -4.37 6.35
CA GLU A 101 4.20 -5.53 6.87
C GLU A 101 3.26 -6.16 5.83
N SER A 102 2.87 -5.42 4.80
CA SER A 102 1.98 -5.94 3.78
C SER A 102 2.67 -6.87 2.79
N THR A 103 3.95 -6.60 2.52
CA THR A 103 4.81 -7.36 1.62
C THR A 103 5.62 -8.41 2.36
N HIS A 104 5.81 -8.24 3.68
CA HIS A 104 6.59 -9.12 4.56
C HIS A 104 5.71 -9.70 5.69
N ARG A 105 4.60 -10.37 5.35
CA ARG A 105 3.71 -10.98 6.35
C ARG A 105 4.33 -12.24 6.96
N PHE A 106 4.36 -12.32 8.29
CA PHE A 106 4.72 -13.53 9.02
C PHE A 106 3.54 -14.52 9.09
N PRO A 107 3.75 -15.82 8.79
CA PRO A 107 2.72 -16.85 8.91
C PRO A 107 2.54 -17.31 10.37
N VAL A 108 2.09 -16.39 11.24
CA VAL A 108 1.78 -16.71 12.64
C VAL A 108 0.47 -17.49 12.73
N THR A 109 0.49 -18.63 13.41
CA THR A 109 -0.64 -19.55 13.54
C THR A 109 -1.54 -19.28 14.73
N PRO A 110 -2.79 -19.80 14.71
CA PRO A 110 -3.68 -19.72 15.86
C PRO A 110 -3.07 -20.31 17.14
N ALA A 111 -2.26 -21.37 17.03
CA ALA A 111 -1.58 -21.95 18.18
C ALA A 111 -0.56 -20.98 18.78
N GLU A 112 0.30 -20.37 17.95
CA GLU A 112 1.29 -19.36 18.38
C GLU A 112 0.62 -18.10 18.96
N ILE A 113 -0.50 -17.68 18.38
CA ILE A 113 -1.32 -16.57 18.89
C ILE A 113 -1.93 -16.90 20.26
N SER A 114 -2.36 -18.15 20.46
CA SER A 114 -2.96 -18.60 21.72
C SER A 114 -1.91 -18.82 22.82
N ASP A 115 -0.68 -19.14 22.45
CA ASP A 115 0.41 -19.46 23.37
C ASP A 115 1.14 -18.20 23.88
N ASP A 116 1.22 -17.15 23.05
CA ASP A 116 1.94 -15.92 23.39
C ASP A 116 1.09 -14.63 23.19
N PRO A 117 0.79 -13.89 24.29
CA PRO A 117 0.07 -12.61 24.21
C PRO A 117 0.72 -11.58 23.28
N TYR A 118 2.05 -11.60 23.14
CA TYR A 118 2.77 -10.70 22.25
C TYR A 118 2.46 -10.99 20.78
N GLN A 119 2.38 -12.27 20.39
CA GLN A 119 2.01 -12.67 19.03
C GLN A 119 0.57 -12.24 18.71
N ALA A 120 -0.34 -12.40 19.66
CA ALA A 120 -1.72 -11.92 19.53
C ALA A 120 -1.78 -10.40 19.30
N GLN A 121 -1.06 -9.63 20.12
CA GLN A 121 -0.99 -8.18 19.97
C GLN A 121 -0.36 -7.77 18.63
N PHE A 122 0.77 -8.38 18.26
CA PHE A 122 1.47 -8.11 17.01
C PHE A 122 0.56 -8.25 15.78
N VAL A 123 -0.20 -9.36 15.70
CA VAL A 123 -1.13 -9.61 14.59
C VAL A 123 -2.27 -8.59 14.55
N VAL A 124 -2.84 -8.24 15.71
CA VAL A 124 -3.94 -7.26 15.81
C VAL A 124 -3.47 -5.87 15.43
N GLU A 125 -2.34 -5.42 15.99
CA GLU A 125 -1.82 -4.10 15.70
C GLU A 125 -1.41 -3.95 14.24
N GLY A 126 -0.81 -4.97 13.63
CA GLY A 126 -0.49 -4.94 12.20
C GLY A 126 -1.74 -4.82 11.33
N LYS A 127 -2.84 -5.53 11.69
CA LYS A 127 -4.14 -5.36 11.01
C LYS A 127 -4.66 -3.93 11.16
N ASN A 128 -4.57 -3.35 12.36
CA ASN A 128 -5.00 -1.98 12.62
C ASN A 128 -4.17 -0.96 11.84
N ARG A 129 -2.83 -1.07 11.87
CA ARG A 129 -1.90 -0.24 11.09
C ARG A 129 -2.27 -0.24 9.61
N ARG A 130 -2.45 -1.43 9.01
CA ARG A 130 -2.86 -1.56 7.60
C ARG A 130 -4.24 -1.00 7.30
N SER A 131 -5.20 -1.17 8.21
CA SER A 131 -6.55 -0.59 8.07
C SER A 131 -6.50 0.94 8.06
N HIS A 132 -5.77 1.54 9.01
CA HIS A 132 -5.60 2.98 9.10
C HIS A 132 -4.81 3.56 7.92
N ALA A 133 -3.75 2.88 7.47
CA ALA A 133 -2.99 3.24 6.29
C ALA A 133 -3.88 3.21 5.04
N GLY A 134 -4.69 2.16 4.87
CA GLY A 134 -5.66 2.08 3.78
C GLY A 134 -6.69 3.22 3.80
N ALA A 135 -7.17 3.61 4.99
CA ALA A 135 -8.10 4.73 5.14
C ALA A 135 -7.46 6.10 4.80
N ARG A 136 -6.20 6.31 5.19
CA ARG A 136 -5.43 7.52 4.81
C ARG A 136 -5.13 7.53 3.30
N GLY A 137 -4.63 6.42 2.76
CA GLY A 137 -4.34 6.26 1.34
C GLY A 137 -5.56 6.54 0.46
N LYS A 138 -6.77 6.11 0.88
CA LYS A 138 -8.02 6.44 0.18
C LYS A 138 -8.25 7.94 0.05
N LYS A 139 -8.06 8.69 1.13
CA LYS A 139 -8.26 10.15 1.15
C LYS A 139 -7.28 10.85 0.21
N ILE A 140 -6.02 10.40 0.20
CA ILE A 140 -5.00 10.96 -0.69
C ILE A 140 -5.28 10.61 -2.15
N LEU A 141 -5.69 9.38 -2.42
CA LEU A 141 -6.07 8.93 -3.76
C LEU A 141 -7.21 9.76 -4.34
N GLU A 142 -8.23 10.09 -3.53
CA GLU A 142 -9.31 10.98 -3.94
C GLU A 142 -8.78 12.33 -4.41
N LEU A 143 -7.81 12.91 -3.69
CA LEU A 143 -7.16 14.18 -4.07
C LEU A 143 -6.35 14.07 -5.37
N PHE A 144 -5.59 12.98 -5.55
CA PHE A 144 -4.85 12.76 -6.80
C PHE A 144 -5.77 12.57 -8.00
N LEU A 145 -6.91 11.89 -7.84
CA LEU A 145 -7.90 11.75 -8.90
C LEU A 145 -8.49 13.12 -9.32
N PHE A 146 -8.63 14.07 -8.39
CA PHE A 146 -8.99 15.45 -8.74
C PHE A 146 -7.87 16.13 -9.54
N ALA A 147 -6.62 16.02 -9.11
CA ALA A 147 -5.47 16.61 -9.81
C ALA A 147 -5.28 16.04 -11.23
N MET A 148 -5.46 14.72 -11.42
CA MET A 148 -5.43 14.08 -12.73
C MET A 148 -6.54 14.60 -13.66
N ARG A 149 -7.76 14.81 -13.13
CA ARG A 149 -8.87 15.38 -13.93
C ARG A 149 -8.61 16.82 -14.36
N GLU A 150 -7.82 17.56 -13.60
CA GLU A 150 -7.35 18.91 -13.95
C GLU A 150 -6.11 18.89 -14.87
N GLY A 151 -5.58 17.71 -15.23
CA GLY A 151 -4.39 17.57 -16.06
C GLY A 151 -3.09 17.98 -15.35
N LYS A 152 -3.07 17.96 -14.02
CA LYS A 152 -1.92 18.42 -13.21
C LYS A 152 -0.91 17.35 -12.89
N CYS A 153 -1.32 16.08 -12.95
CA CYS A 153 -0.45 14.95 -12.74
C CYS A 153 -0.96 13.75 -13.55
N ASP A 154 -0.07 12.82 -13.85
CA ASP A 154 -0.33 11.65 -14.68
C ASP A 154 -0.48 10.37 -13.83
N LEU A 155 -0.46 9.23 -14.51
CA LEU A 155 -0.79 7.95 -13.90
C LEU A 155 0.38 7.37 -13.10
N ASP A 156 1.59 7.89 -13.28
CA ASP A 156 2.79 7.42 -12.60
C ASP A 156 2.64 7.40 -11.07
N LEU A 157 1.90 8.37 -10.52
CA LEU A 157 1.48 8.45 -9.13
C LEU A 157 0.71 7.20 -8.66
N LEU A 158 -0.13 6.62 -9.50
CA LEU A 158 -0.91 5.43 -9.15
C LEU A 158 -0.10 4.13 -9.22
N LEU A 159 1.11 4.20 -9.77
CA LEU A 159 2.05 3.09 -9.85
C LEU A 159 2.88 2.96 -8.59
N ASP A 160 2.84 3.97 -7.72
CA ASP A 160 3.50 3.89 -6.43
C ASP A 160 2.96 2.67 -5.65
N PRO A 161 3.85 1.81 -5.11
CA PRO A 161 3.47 0.68 -4.28
C PRO A 161 2.44 1.03 -3.20
N PHE A 162 2.44 2.26 -2.70
CA PHE A 162 1.52 2.76 -1.69
C PHE A 162 0.05 2.78 -2.14
N PHE A 163 -0.23 3.05 -3.41
CA PHE A 163 -1.58 2.99 -3.99
C PHE A 163 -1.94 1.60 -4.51
N LEU A 164 -0.93 0.78 -4.84
CA LEU A 164 -1.12 -0.62 -5.14
C LEU A 164 -1.55 -1.34 -3.87
N HIS A 165 -2.80 -1.77 -3.87
CA HIS A 165 -3.42 -2.36 -2.70
C HIS A 165 -2.63 -3.51 -2.07
N PHE A 166 -2.62 -3.51 -0.74
CA PHE A 166 -2.22 -4.66 0.05
C PHE A 166 -3.04 -5.88 -0.38
N PRO A 167 -2.41 -6.98 -0.83
CA PRO A 167 -3.15 -8.16 -1.25
C PRO A 167 -3.99 -8.67 -0.07
N LYS A 168 -5.30 -8.79 -0.29
CA LYS A 168 -6.20 -9.48 0.64
C LYS A 168 -6.28 -10.95 0.23
N LEU A 169 -6.30 -11.85 1.22
CA LEU A 169 -6.44 -13.29 0.99
C LEU A 169 -7.71 -13.63 0.18
N THR A 170 -8.77 -12.82 0.32
CA THR A 170 -10.05 -13.02 -0.36
C THR A 170 -10.08 -12.54 -1.80
N ASP A 171 -9.04 -11.86 -2.27
CA ASP A 171 -9.03 -11.38 -3.65
C ASP A 171 -8.53 -12.45 -4.62
N GLU A 172 -8.63 -13.75 -4.29
CA GLU A 172 -8.46 -14.81 -5.30
C GLU A 172 -9.46 -14.55 -6.44
N VAL A 173 -8.93 -14.18 -7.60
CA VAL A 173 -9.70 -14.07 -8.82
C VAL A 173 -9.47 -15.36 -9.59
N THR A 174 -10.52 -16.18 -9.60
CA THR A 174 -10.82 -17.19 -10.63
C THR A 174 -10.45 -16.74 -12.03
#